data_AF-A0A8J5FE81-F1
#
_entry.id   AF-A0A8J5FE81-F1
#
_cell.length_a   1.000
_cell.length_b   1.000
_cell.length_c   1.000
_cell.angle_alpha   90.00
_cell.angle_beta   90.00
_cell.angle_gamma   90.00
#
_symmetry.space_group_name_H-M   'P 1'
#
loop_
_entity.id
_entity.type
_entity.pdbx_description
1 polymer ?
#
loop_
_entity_poly.entity_id
_entity_poly.type
_entity_poly.pdbx_seq_one_letter_code
_entity_poly.pdbx_strand_id
1 'polypeptide(L)'
;MEVRVKSWRLVKPIDWHPPPSTDRVHIVPLTVFDKVTTNFHAAVIYLFRPPHAPTSNCHLERGLAEALSAYREFAGRFAADDDGNPVIVLNDAGVLFV
;
A
#
# COMPACT_ATOMS: atom_id res chain seq x y z
N MET A 1 22.49 -15.19 11.74
CA MET A 1 21.74 -15.08 10.47
C MET A 1 22.16 -13.79 9.81
N GLU A 2 22.55 -13.85 8.54
CA GLU A 2 22.95 -12.68 7.77
C GLU A 2 21.86 -12.38 6.74
N VAL A 3 21.30 -11.18 6.78
CA VAL A 3 20.29 -10.70 5.82
C VAL A 3 20.87 -9.51 5.09
N ARG A 4 20.80 -9.52 3.75
CA ARG A 4 21.22 -8.41 2.90
C ARG A 4 20.07 -7.98 2.01
N VAL A 5 19.71 -6.69 2.09
CA VAL A 5 18.77 -6.08 1.15
C VAL A 5 19.46 -5.91 -0.20
N LYS A 6 18.87 -6.45 -1.26
CA LYS A 6 19.42 -6.35 -2.62
C LYS A 6 18.84 -5.18 -3.42
N SER A 7 17.59 -4.82 -3.16
CA SER A 7 16.88 -3.75 -3.85
C SER A 7 15.78 -3.20 -2.94
N TRP A 8 15.30 -1.99 -3.22
CA TRP A 8 14.03 -1.51 -2.71
C TRP A 8 13.45 -0.52 -3.70
N ARG A 9 12.12 -0.39 -3.72
CA ARG A 9 11.42 0.64 -4.51
C ARG A 9 10.02 0.88 -3.97
N LEU A 10 9.40 1.96 -4.44
CA LEU A 10 7.96 2.16 -4.28
C LEU A 10 7.21 1.48 -5.42
N VAL A 11 6.26 0.62 -5.08
CA VAL A 11 5.32 0.00 -6.02
C VAL A 11 4.00 0.77 -5.94
N LYS A 12 3.53 1.24 -7.09
CA LYS A 12 2.28 1.99 -7.23
C LYS A 12 1.16 1.07 -7.75
N PRO A 13 -0.11 1.43 -7.54
CA PRO A 13 -1.23 0.80 -8.23
C PRO A 13 -1.03 0.79 -9.76
N ILE A 14 -1.53 -0.24 -10.44
CA ILE A 14 -1.66 -0.20 -11.90
C ILE A 14 -2.90 0.62 -12.26
N ASP A 15 -2.73 1.58 -13.17
CA ASP A 15 -3.83 2.35 -13.74
C ASP A 15 -4.57 1.50 -14.78
N TRP A 16 -5.57 0.75 -14.36
CA TRP A 16 -6.45 0.01 -15.28
C TRP A 16 -7.39 0.93 -16.06
N HIS A 17 -7.67 2.11 -15.50
CA HIS A 17 -8.43 3.17 -16.14
C HIS A 17 -7.71 4.50 -15.90
N PRO A 18 -7.64 5.41 -16.90
CA PRO A 18 -7.19 6.76 -16.65
C PRO A 18 -8.08 7.38 -15.56
N PRO A 19 -7.51 8.07 -14.56
CA PRO A 19 -8.30 8.68 -13.51
C PRO A 19 -9.36 9.59 -14.14
N PRO A 20 -10.63 9.57 -13.68
CA PRO A 20 -11.58 10.58 -14.10
C PRO A 20 -10.96 11.95 -13.85
N SER A 21 -11.10 12.85 -14.83
CA SER A 21 -10.62 14.23 -14.76
C SER A 21 -11.40 14.98 -13.68
N THR A 22 -11.06 14.75 -12.43
CA THR A 22 -11.60 15.50 -11.31
C THR A 22 -10.42 15.91 -10.46
N ASP A 23 -10.16 17.21 -10.38
CA ASP A 23 -9.20 17.89 -9.49
C ASP A 23 -9.47 17.63 -7.99
N ARG A 24 -10.30 16.65 -7.65
CA ARG A 24 -10.64 16.28 -6.29
C ARG A 24 -9.73 15.17 -5.84
N VAL A 25 -8.87 15.51 -4.87
CA VAL A 25 -8.15 14.54 -4.06
C VAL A 25 -9.16 13.56 -3.46
N HIS A 26 -9.04 12.27 -3.79
CA HIS A 26 -9.87 11.25 -3.18
C HIS A 26 -9.39 10.99 -1.75
N ILE A 27 -10.28 11.20 -0.79
CA ILE A 27 -10.01 11.08 0.64
C ILE A 27 -10.94 10.03 1.24
N VAL A 28 -10.39 9.17 2.10
CA VAL A 28 -11.13 8.19 2.90
C VAL A 28 -11.05 8.60 4.37
N PRO A 29 -12.14 9.11 4.96
CA PRO A 29 -12.16 9.45 6.39
C PRO A 29 -12.03 8.21 7.27
N LEU A 30 -11.23 8.28 8.34
CA LEU A 30 -11.20 7.20 9.33
C LEU A 30 -12.49 7.22 10.15
N THR A 31 -13.11 6.05 10.28
CA THR A 31 -14.29 5.87 11.12
C THR A 31 -13.91 5.89 12.60
N VAL A 32 -14.91 5.93 13.49
CA VAL A 32 -14.68 5.78 14.93
C VAL A 32 -14.02 4.44 15.27
N PHE A 33 -14.28 3.38 14.50
CA PHE A 33 -13.67 2.07 14.71
C PHE A 33 -12.20 2.06 14.31
N ASP A 34 -11.82 2.77 13.27
CA ASP A 34 -10.42 2.91 12.88
C ASP A 34 -9.63 3.71 13.93
N LYS A 35 -10.24 4.77 14.48
CA LYS A 35 -9.63 5.66 15.47
C LYS A 35 -9.38 5.01 16.84
N VAL A 36 -10.14 3.98 17.22
CA VAL A 36 -9.94 3.27 18.50
C VAL A 36 -8.83 2.20 18.42
N THR A 37 -8.34 1.91 17.22
CA THR A 37 -7.19 1.01 17.05
C THR A 37 -5.87 1.72 17.39
N THR A 38 -4.80 0.96 17.57
CA THR A 38 -3.48 1.53 17.86
C THR A 38 -2.82 2.02 16.57
N ASN A 39 -2.27 3.24 16.61
CA ASN A 39 -1.52 3.82 15.49
C ASN A 39 -0.08 3.28 15.44
N PHE A 40 0.14 2.18 14.72
CA PHE A 40 1.46 1.60 14.47
C PHE A 40 1.49 0.77 13.18
N HIS A 41 2.69 0.38 12.73
CA HIS A 41 2.85 -0.58 11.64
C HIS A 41 2.83 -2.00 12.21
N ALA A 42 1.75 -2.74 11.98
CA ALA A 42 1.66 -4.15 12.36
C ALA A 42 2.56 -5.03 11.46
N ALA A 43 3.38 -5.89 12.07
CA ALA A 43 4.31 -6.76 11.37
C ALA A 43 3.84 -8.22 11.40
N VAL A 44 3.89 -8.90 10.24
CA VAL A 44 3.58 -10.32 10.09
C VAL A 44 4.68 -10.98 9.25
N ILE A 45 5.15 -12.17 9.63
CA ILE A 45 6.21 -12.92 8.94
C ILE A 45 5.63 -14.23 8.38
N TYR A 46 5.73 -14.41 7.06
CA TYR A 46 5.36 -15.65 6.37
C TYR A 46 6.61 -16.47 6.04
N LEU A 47 6.55 -17.79 6.27
CA LEU A 47 7.64 -18.72 5.95
C LEU A 47 7.16 -19.76 4.92
N PHE A 48 7.86 -19.84 3.79
CA PHE A 48 7.55 -20.77 2.71
C PHE A 48 8.61 -21.86 2.62
N ARG A 49 8.21 -23.15 2.67
CA ARG A 49 9.15 -24.28 2.55
C ARG A 49 9.62 -24.46 1.10
N PRO A 50 10.86 -24.90 0.85
CA PRO A 50 11.29 -25.37 -0.47
C PRO A 50 10.56 -26.66 -0.92
N PRO A 51 10.48 -26.97 -2.23
CA PRO A 51 10.88 -26.14 -3.37
C PRO A 51 9.70 -25.25 -3.78
N HIS A 52 9.66 -24.02 -3.29
CA HIS A 52 8.83 -23.03 -3.95
C HIS A 52 9.48 -22.77 -5.31
N ALA A 53 8.73 -22.92 -6.40
CA ALA A 53 9.18 -22.40 -7.70
C ALA A 53 9.61 -20.94 -7.48
N PRO A 54 10.71 -20.46 -8.07
CA PRO A 54 11.09 -19.07 -7.93
C PRO A 54 10.01 -18.24 -8.60
N THR A 55 9.00 -17.81 -7.84
CA THR A 55 8.19 -16.67 -8.23
C THR A 55 9.19 -15.53 -8.32
N SER A 56 9.57 -15.17 -9.54
CA SER A 56 10.47 -14.05 -9.76
C SER A 56 9.93 -12.84 -9.00
N ASN A 57 10.80 -12.08 -8.35
CA ASN A 57 10.40 -10.87 -7.63
C ASN A 57 9.55 -9.93 -8.51
N CYS A 58 9.72 -9.97 -9.84
CA CYS A 58 8.88 -9.22 -10.78
C CYS A 58 7.41 -9.67 -10.81
N HIS A 59 7.11 -10.96 -10.59
CA HIS A 59 5.73 -11.45 -10.51
C HIS A 59 5.06 -11.02 -9.21
N LEU A 60 5.79 -11.07 -8.09
CA LEU A 60 5.28 -10.56 -6.80
C LEU A 60 5.02 -9.06 -6.88
N GLU A 61 5.95 -8.32 -7.47
CA GLU A 61 5.79 -6.89 -7.66
C GLU A 61 4.60 -6.54 -8.56
N ARG A 62 4.42 -7.25 -9.68
CA ARG A 62 3.26 -7.02 -10.55
C ARG A 62 1.96 -7.36 -9.84
N GLY A 63 1.89 -8.50 -9.16
CA GLY A 63 0.71 -8.87 -8.37
C GLY A 63 0.41 -7.88 -7.25
N LEU A 64 1.44 -7.30 -6.62
CA LEU A 64 1.27 -6.22 -5.64
C LEU A 64 0.70 -4.96 -6.30
N ALA A 65 1.23 -4.54 -7.45
CA ALA A 65 0.70 -3.38 -8.18
C ALA A 65 -0.78 -3.58 -8.59
N GLU A 66 -1.16 -4.78 -9.02
CA GLU A 66 -2.56 -5.16 -9.32
C GLU A 66 -3.45 -5.12 -8.07
N ALA A 67 -2.98 -5.66 -6.95
CA ALA A 67 -3.72 -5.63 -5.69
C ALA A 67 -3.93 -4.20 -5.18
N LEU A 68 -2.91 -3.33 -5.31
CA LEU A 68 -3.01 -1.92 -4.93
C LEU A 68 -4.03 -1.14 -5.77
N SER A 69 -4.34 -1.58 -6.99
CA SER A 69 -5.44 -0.99 -7.78
C SER A 69 -6.81 -1.26 -7.15
N ALA A 70 -7.00 -2.42 -6.51
CA ALA A 70 -8.22 -2.78 -5.80
C ALA A 70 -8.27 -2.22 -4.36
N TYR A 71 -7.11 -1.97 -3.75
CA TYR A 71 -6.97 -1.48 -2.38
C TYR A 71 -6.04 -0.26 -2.31
N ARG A 72 -6.50 0.87 -2.87
CA ARG A 72 -5.66 2.07 -3.05
C ARG A 72 -5.27 2.76 -1.74
N GLU A 73 -5.99 2.49 -0.65
CA GLU A 73 -5.71 2.99 0.69
C GLU A 73 -4.29 2.61 1.13
N PHE A 74 -3.83 1.40 0.77
CA PHE A 74 -2.48 0.94 1.08
C PHE A 74 -1.40 1.72 0.31
N ALA A 75 -1.72 2.24 -0.89
CA ALA A 75 -0.82 3.09 -1.65
C ALA A 75 -0.92 4.58 -1.27
N GLY A 76 -1.87 4.94 -0.39
CA GLY A 76 -2.13 6.30 0.05
C GLY A 76 -1.22 6.79 1.17
N ARG A 77 -1.58 7.93 1.79
CA ARG A 77 -0.91 8.47 2.98
C ARG A 77 -1.91 8.98 3.99
N PHE A 78 -1.60 8.85 5.28
CA PHE A 78 -2.36 9.52 6.33
C PHE A 78 -2.22 11.04 6.22
N ALA A 79 -3.31 11.75 6.46
CA ALA A 79 -3.37 13.21 6.58
C ALA A 79 -4.46 13.59 7.59
N ALA A 80 -4.75 14.89 7.69
CA ALA A 80 -5.91 15.42 8.39
C ALA A 80 -6.79 16.22 7.41
N ASP A 81 -8.11 16.19 7.60
CA ASP A 81 -9.02 17.10 6.92
C ASP A 81 -9.04 18.51 7.56
N ASP A 82 -9.86 19.41 7.02
CA ASP A 82 -9.96 20.80 7.49
C ASP A 82 -10.40 20.93 8.96
N ASP A 83 -11.12 19.92 9.48
CA ASP A 83 -11.57 19.83 10.87
C ASP A 83 -10.55 19.10 11.77
N GLY A 84 -9.40 18.68 11.21
CA GLY A 84 -8.35 17.97 11.92
C GLY A 84 -8.63 16.48 12.12
N ASN A 85 -9.66 15.91 11.49
CA ASN A 85 -9.93 14.48 11.57
C ASN A 85 -8.92 13.70 10.72
N PRO A 86 -8.44 12.53 11.20
CA PRO A 86 -7.52 11.72 10.43
C PRO A 86 -8.22 11.12 9.21
N VAL A 87 -7.53 11.17 8.08
CA VAL A 87 -7.99 10.65 6.79
C VAL A 87 -6.86 9.90 6.06
N ILE A 88 -7.22 9.05 5.11
CA ILE A 88 -6.29 8.49 4.12
C ILE A 88 -6.48 9.24 2.80
N VAL A 89 -5.41 9.84 2.31
CA VAL A 89 -5.36 10.44 0.98
C VAL A 89 -4.96 9.37 -0.03
N LEU A 90 -5.83 9.11 -1.02
CA LEU A 90 -5.57 8.16 -2.10
C LEU A 90 -4.70 8.80 -3.20
N ASN A 91 -3.43 9.06 -2.86
CA ASN A 91 -2.47 9.78 -3.72
C ASN A 91 -1.52 8.87 -4.51
N ASP A 92 -1.72 7.55 -4.46
CA ASP A 92 -0.91 6.56 -5.19
C ASP A 92 0.60 6.72 -5.00
N ALA A 93 1.02 7.22 -3.83
CA ALA A 93 2.41 7.36 -3.48
C ALA A 93 3.13 6.01 -3.40
N GLY A 94 2.36 4.92 -3.27
CA GLY A 94 2.84 3.54 -3.37
C GLY A 94 3.34 2.99 -2.04
N VAL A 95 3.67 1.70 -2.07
CA VAL A 95 4.18 0.92 -0.93
C VAL A 95 5.63 0.54 -1.13
N LEU A 96 6.37 0.42 -0.03
CA LEU A 96 7.75 -0.02 -0.05
C LEU A 96 7.82 -1.53 -0.34
N PHE A 97 8.51 -1.92 -1.41
CA PHE A 97 8.86 -3.29 -1.75
C PHE A 97 10.38 -3.46 -1.65
N VAL A 98 10.84 -4.44 -0.85
CA VAL A 98 12.24 -4.67 -0.48
C VAL A 98 12.65 -6.09 -0.80
#